data_AF-A0A847N967-F1
#
_entry.id   AF-A0A847N967-F1
#
_cell.length_a   1.000
_cell.length_b   1.000
_cell.length_c   1.000
_cell.angle_alpha   90.00
_cell.angle_beta   90.00
_cell.angle_gamma   90.00
#
_symmetry.space_group_name_H-M   'P 1'
#
loop_
_entity.id
_entity.type
_entity.pdbx_description
1 polymer ?
#
loop_
_entity_poly.entity_id
_entity_poly.type
_entity_poly.pdbx_seq_one_letter_code
_entity_poly.pdbx_strand_id
1 'polypeptide(L)'
;MRKQISNNKILNGLYQYRLIIFAVFFLIVIPIFIVSFLYLGTYYEHKTVKFNSEVSSSKFMNAKLATVNDRPQYSLDLGDFTFYVNFTDITLPTEQENTDEDDNVTITLVNGRYHFSTYISNKKSNVSNVSANFALQTQWMDTLSTTSKELSSTSSTFTISYNHKLPKYPLWFVKVSRPDLYAHLSYSVGGIQRDVFIKMNLQNALVSIK
;
A
#
# COMPACT_ATOMS: atom_id res chain seq x y z
N MET A 1 66.13 -20.64 -10.79
CA MET A 1 64.74 -21.14 -10.66
C MET A 1 63.81 -20.33 -11.57
N ARG A 2 63.37 -20.88 -12.72
CA ARG A 2 62.39 -20.23 -13.60
C ARG A 2 60.99 -20.73 -13.22
N LYS A 3 60.12 -19.79 -12.82
CA LYS A 3 58.74 -20.04 -12.43
C LYS A 3 57.93 -20.39 -13.68
N GLN A 4 57.44 -21.63 -13.79
CA GLN A 4 56.52 -22.04 -14.85
C GLN A 4 55.24 -21.22 -14.73
N ILE A 5 54.99 -20.37 -15.72
CA ILE A 5 53.71 -19.67 -15.88
C ILE A 5 52.75 -20.72 -16.43
N SER A 6 51.87 -21.20 -15.55
CA SER A 6 50.75 -22.09 -15.89
C SER A 6 49.96 -21.49 -17.05
N ASN A 7 50.11 -22.09 -18.23
CA ASN A 7 49.50 -21.66 -19.48
C ASN A 7 48.02 -22.09 -19.48
N ASN A 8 47.20 -21.39 -18.70
CA ASN A 8 45.78 -21.70 -18.58
C ASN A 8 45.06 -21.34 -19.89
N LYS A 9 44.89 -22.34 -20.77
CA LYS A 9 44.14 -22.25 -22.04
C LYS A 9 42.78 -21.56 -21.90
N ILE A 10 42.13 -21.71 -20.74
CA ILE A 10 40.83 -21.10 -20.42
C ILE A 10 40.93 -19.56 -20.36
N LEU A 11 42.00 -19.02 -19.74
CA LEU A 11 42.23 -17.57 -19.65
C LEU A 11 42.53 -16.94 -21.01
N ASN A 12 43.32 -17.63 -21.85
CA ASN A 12 43.58 -17.17 -23.22
C ASN A 12 42.32 -17.23 -24.10
N GLY A 13 41.45 -18.22 -23.90
CA GLY A 13 40.15 -18.32 -24.56
C GLY A 13 39.19 -17.18 -24.18
N LEU A 14 39.09 -16.85 -22.89
CA LEU A 14 38.29 -15.71 -22.41
C LEU A 14 38.78 -14.38 -23.01
N TYR A 15 40.08 -14.21 -23.19
CA TYR A 15 40.67 -12.98 -23.73
C TYR A 15 40.35 -12.76 -25.22
N GLN A 16 40.21 -13.86 -25.99
CA GLN A 16 39.84 -13.82 -27.42
C GLN A 16 38.38 -13.38 -27.61
N TYR A 17 37.49 -13.77 -26.70
CA TYR A 17 36.06 -13.44 -26.76
C TYR A 17 35.66 -12.25 -25.88
N ARG A 18 36.62 -11.52 -25.29
CA ARG A 18 36.35 -10.47 -24.30
C ARG A 18 35.31 -9.42 -24.74
N LEU A 19 35.32 -9.04 -26.03
CA LEU A 19 34.38 -8.04 -26.56
C LEU A 19 32.97 -8.62 -26.71
N ILE A 20 32.86 -9.87 -27.16
CA ILE A 20 31.57 -10.58 -27.26
C ILE A 20 31.00 -10.83 -25.86
N ILE A 21 31.83 -11.28 -24.92
CA ILE A 21 31.44 -11.47 -23.52
C ILE A 21 30.96 -10.15 -22.93
N PHE A 22 31.68 -9.05 -23.17
CA PHE A 22 31.26 -7.73 -22.71
C PHE A 22 29.94 -7.28 -23.35
N ALA A 23 29.76 -7.48 -24.67
CA ALA A 23 28.54 -7.12 -25.37
C ALA A 23 27.33 -7.93 -24.87
N VAL A 24 27.48 -9.25 -24.68
CA VAL A 24 26.42 -10.11 -24.14
C VAL A 24 26.11 -9.74 -22.69
N PHE A 25 27.14 -9.48 -21.88
CA PHE A 25 26.97 -9.01 -20.51
C PHE A 25 26.21 -7.69 -20.48
N PHE A 26 26.59 -6.72 -21.30
CA PHE A 26 25.91 -5.42 -21.40
C PHE A 26 24.45 -5.59 -21.81
N LEU A 27 24.16 -6.44 -22.82
CA LEU A 27 22.82 -6.68 -23.33
C LEU A 27 21.91 -7.40 -22.32
N ILE A 28 22.47 -8.19 -21.41
CA ILE A 28 21.68 -8.89 -20.38
C ILE A 28 21.58 -8.05 -19.10
N VAL A 29 22.71 -7.55 -18.60
CA VAL A 29 22.82 -6.96 -17.27
C VAL A 29 22.18 -5.58 -17.21
N ILE A 30 22.33 -4.76 -18.26
CA ILE A 30 21.75 -3.41 -18.25
C ILE A 30 20.23 -3.45 -18.24
N PRO A 31 19.54 -4.23 -19.09
CA PRO A 31 18.08 -4.36 -18.99
C PRO A 31 17.62 -4.84 -17.62
N ILE A 32 18.33 -5.79 -16.99
CA ILE A 32 18.01 -6.25 -15.64
C ILE A 32 18.10 -5.10 -14.63
N PHE A 33 19.16 -4.29 -14.69
CA PHE A 33 19.29 -3.12 -13.83
C PHE A 33 18.20 -2.09 -14.10
N ILE A 34 17.91 -1.77 -15.37
CA ILE A 34 16.86 -0.80 -15.73
C ILE A 34 15.51 -1.25 -15.17
N VAL A 35 15.14 -2.51 -15.37
CA VAL A 35 13.89 -3.07 -14.81
C VAL A 35 13.90 -3.00 -13.29
N SER A 36 15.02 -3.36 -12.65
CA SER A 36 15.14 -3.29 -11.18
C SER A 36 14.98 -1.85 -10.64
N PHE A 37 15.60 -0.87 -11.30
CA PHE A 37 15.48 0.54 -10.93
C PHE A 37 14.07 1.07 -11.12
N LEU A 38 13.40 0.70 -12.22
CA LEU A 38 11.99 1.06 -12.46
C LEU A 38 11.10 0.57 -11.31
N TYR A 39 11.25 -0.71 -10.92
CA TYR A 39 10.44 -1.31 -9.86
C TYR A 39 10.70 -0.67 -8.50
N LEU A 40 11.96 -0.43 -8.15
CA LEU A 40 12.32 0.26 -6.91
C LEU A 40 11.82 1.70 -6.91
N GLY A 41 11.98 2.42 -8.02
CA GLY A 41 11.52 3.80 -8.17
C GLY A 41 10.03 3.94 -7.88
N THR A 42 9.20 3.17 -8.60
CA THR A 42 7.75 3.16 -8.40
C THR A 42 7.36 2.76 -6.98
N TYR A 43 8.04 1.77 -6.40
CA TYR A 43 7.78 1.35 -5.02
C TYR A 43 8.10 2.46 -4.00
N TYR A 44 9.25 3.14 -4.13
CA TYR A 44 9.66 4.20 -3.20
C TYR A 44 8.79 5.44 -3.32
N GLU A 45 8.38 5.80 -4.53
CA GLU A 45 7.48 6.93 -4.80
C GLU A 45 6.15 6.78 -4.05
N HIS A 46 5.56 5.58 -4.07
CA HIS A 46 4.26 5.31 -3.46
C HIS A 46 4.34 4.64 -2.07
N LYS A 47 5.54 4.57 -1.48
CA LYS A 47 5.73 4.02 -0.13
C LYS A 47 5.20 4.95 0.96
N THR A 48 5.30 6.25 0.74
CA THR A 48 4.84 7.27 1.69
C THR A 48 3.36 7.49 1.50
N VAL A 49 2.61 7.42 2.60
CA VAL A 49 1.16 7.68 2.61
C VAL A 49 0.93 9.03 3.26
N LYS A 50 0.18 9.88 2.57
CA LYS A 50 -0.26 11.19 3.08
C LYS A 50 -1.68 11.04 3.62
N PHE A 51 -1.89 11.39 4.88
CA PHE A 51 -3.20 11.32 5.51
C PHE A 51 -3.96 12.65 5.37
N ASN A 52 -3.22 13.75 5.39
CA ASN A 52 -3.68 15.12 5.12
C ASN A 52 -2.49 15.98 4.62
N SER A 53 -2.64 17.30 4.58
CA SER A 53 -1.59 18.24 4.13
C SER A 53 -0.34 18.26 5.03
N GLU A 54 -0.46 17.82 6.29
CA GLU A 54 0.58 17.97 7.31
C GLU A 54 1.18 16.63 7.78
N VAL A 55 0.41 15.55 7.66
CA VAL A 55 0.74 14.24 8.22
C VAL A 55 0.99 13.23 7.11
N SER A 56 2.20 12.68 7.11
CA SER A 56 2.60 11.57 6.23
C SER A 56 3.53 10.61 6.94
N SER A 57 3.55 9.35 6.50
CA SER A 57 4.48 8.35 7.03
C SER A 57 4.87 7.34 5.96
N SER A 58 6.06 6.75 6.12
CA SER A 58 6.54 5.59 5.35
C SER A 58 6.82 4.37 6.26
N LYS A 59 6.55 4.50 7.55
CA LYS A 59 6.76 3.47 8.58
C LYS A 59 5.42 3.14 9.23
N PHE A 60 5.03 1.88 9.15
CA PHE A 60 3.73 1.41 9.61
C PHE A 60 3.86 0.16 10.46
N MET A 61 3.03 0.09 11.50
CA MET A 61 2.76 -1.14 12.23
C MET A 61 1.77 -1.97 11.42
N ASN A 62 2.00 -3.27 11.28
CA ASN A 62 1.05 -4.14 10.58
C ASN A 62 -0.02 -4.61 11.55
N ALA A 63 -1.29 -4.38 11.20
CA ALA A 63 -2.40 -4.97 11.94
C ALA A 63 -2.51 -6.47 11.67
N LYS A 64 -2.96 -7.22 12.68
CA LYS A 64 -3.22 -8.66 12.56
C LYS A 64 -4.59 -8.86 11.92
N LEU A 65 -4.64 -9.66 10.85
CA LEU A 65 -5.89 -10.09 10.23
C LEU A 65 -6.41 -11.35 10.93
N ALA A 66 -7.68 -11.33 11.31
CA ALA A 66 -8.43 -12.47 11.78
C ALA A 66 -9.80 -12.51 11.07
N THR A 67 -10.47 -13.66 11.12
CA THR A 67 -11.87 -13.78 10.68
C THR A 67 -12.75 -13.86 11.91
N VAL A 68 -13.71 -12.95 12.03
CA VAL A 68 -14.68 -12.89 13.13
C VAL A 68 -16.06 -12.78 12.53
N ASN A 69 -16.96 -13.70 12.88
CA ASN A 69 -18.32 -13.79 12.32
C ASN A 69 -18.31 -13.78 10.77
N ASP A 70 -17.44 -14.61 10.18
CA ASP A 70 -17.22 -14.73 8.73
C ASP A 70 -16.80 -13.42 8.02
N ARG A 71 -16.28 -12.45 8.78
CA ARG A 71 -15.80 -11.18 8.25
C ARG A 71 -14.34 -10.92 8.61
N PRO A 72 -13.57 -10.30 7.71
CA PRO A 72 -12.20 -9.91 7.98
C PRO A 72 -12.17 -8.77 9.00
N GLN A 73 -11.48 -9.01 10.10
CA GLN A 73 -11.22 -8.06 11.16
C GLN A 73 -9.71 -7.86 11.32
N TYR A 74 -9.29 -6.61 11.26
CA TYR A 74 -7.94 -6.18 11.62
C TYR A 74 -7.92 -5.74 13.07
N SER A 75 -6.87 -6.13 13.79
CA SER A 75 -6.64 -5.68 15.16
C SER A 75 -5.20 -5.25 15.38
N LEU A 76 -5.02 -4.20 16.19
CA LEU A 76 -3.71 -3.80 16.69
C LEU A 76 -3.80 -3.45 18.17
N ASP A 77 -2.97 -4.09 18.97
CA ASP A 77 -2.83 -3.80 20.39
C ASP A 77 -1.77 -2.71 20.60
N LEU A 78 -2.19 -1.58 21.16
CA LEU A 78 -1.31 -0.43 21.45
C LEU A 78 -0.91 -0.38 22.93
N GLY A 79 -1.30 -1.38 23.73
CA GLY A 79 -1.07 -1.44 25.17
C GLY A 79 -2.10 -0.64 25.97
N ASP A 80 -2.47 0.56 25.52
CA ASP A 80 -3.47 1.41 26.19
C ASP A 80 -4.91 1.04 25.79
N PHE A 81 -5.09 0.65 24.54
CA PHE A 81 -6.33 0.10 23.98
C PHE A 81 -6.01 -0.83 22.80
N THR A 82 -7.00 -1.59 22.37
CA THR A 82 -6.93 -2.35 21.12
C THR A 82 -7.82 -1.72 20.08
N PHE A 83 -7.25 -1.43 18.91
CA PHE A 83 -7.95 -0.87 17.77
C PHE A 83 -8.44 -1.98 16.85
N TYR A 84 -9.72 -1.92 16.46
CA TYR A 84 -10.34 -2.89 15.57
C TYR A 84 -10.90 -2.22 14.33
N VAL A 85 -10.70 -2.85 13.18
CA VAL A 85 -11.30 -2.48 11.91
C VAL A 85 -11.90 -3.70 11.24
N ASN A 86 -13.21 -3.72 11.03
CA ASN A 86 -13.84 -4.75 10.20
C ASN A 86 -14.03 -4.21 8.79
N PHE A 87 -13.67 -5.02 7.81
CA PHE A 87 -13.87 -4.71 6.40
C PHE A 87 -15.16 -5.37 5.92
N THR A 88 -16.15 -4.55 5.54
CA THR A 88 -17.55 -4.98 5.39
C THR A 88 -17.89 -5.35 3.96
N ASP A 89 -17.69 -4.43 3.02
CA ASP A 89 -18.00 -4.59 1.60
C ASP A 89 -17.25 -3.59 0.72
N ILE A 90 -17.20 -3.92 -0.57
CA ILE A 90 -16.62 -3.10 -1.63
C ILE A 90 -17.69 -2.88 -2.68
N THR A 91 -17.84 -1.64 -3.12
CA THR A 91 -18.60 -1.28 -4.33
C THR A 91 -17.60 -0.87 -5.41
N LEU A 92 -17.63 -1.54 -6.55
CA LEU A 92 -16.73 -1.22 -7.66
C LEU A 92 -17.17 0.09 -8.35
N PRO A 93 -16.23 0.92 -8.83
CA PRO A 93 -16.59 2.14 -9.54
C PRO A 93 -17.23 1.85 -10.89
N THR A 94 -18.16 2.71 -11.29
CA THR A 94 -18.84 2.69 -12.59
C THR A 94 -18.28 3.78 -13.49
N GLU A 95 -18.23 3.53 -14.79
CA GLU A 95 -17.87 4.53 -15.79
C GLU A 95 -19.06 5.47 -16.02
N GLN A 96 -18.82 6.78 -15.90
CA GLN A 96 -19.79 7.83 -16.18
C GLN A 96 -19.22 8.74 -17.27
N GLU A 97 -20.01 8.91 -18.32
CA GLU A 97 -19.75 9.84 -19.40
C GLU A 97 -20.13 11.26 -18.95
N ASN A 98 -19.18 12.18 -19.03
CA ASN A 98 -19.40 13.59 -18.79
C ASN A 98 -19.08 14.35 -20.09
N THR A 99 -19.99 15.21 -20.50
CA THR A 99 -19.80 16.12 -21.63
C THR A 99 -19.46 17.49 -21.08
N ASP A 100 -18.28 18.01 -21.42
CA ASP A 100 -17.88 19.36 -21.04
C ASP A 100 -18.57 20.41 -21.93
N GLU A 101 -18.44 21.70 -21.58
CA GLU A 101 -19.07 22.83 -22.30
C GLU A 101 -18.66 22.91 -23.80
N ASP A 102 -17.52 22.32 -24.16
CA ASP A 102 -17.00 22.23 -25.54
C ASP A 102 -17.41 20.94 -26.28
N ASP A 103 -18.47 20.23 -25.84
CA ASP A 103 -18.92 18.94 -26.36
C ASP A 103 -17.86 17.80 -26.29
N ASN A 104 -16.81 17.98 -25.49
CA ASN A 104 -15.81 16.95 -25.25
C ASN A 104 -16.34 15.90 -24.28
N VAL A 105 -16.36 14.65 -24.74
CA VAL A 105 -16.78 13.50 -23.94
C VAL A 105 -15.60 12.95 -23.14
N THR A 106 -15.70 12.97 -21.82
CA THR A 106 -14.75 12.34 -20.91
C THR A 106 -15.40 11.22 -20.11
N ILE A 107 -14.71 10.09 -19.97
CA ILE A 107 -15.17 8.97 -19.14
C ILE A 107 -14.47 9.07 -17.79
N THR A 108 -15.26 9.24 -16.74
CA THR A 108 -14.76 9.28 -15.36
C THR A 108 -15.27 8.09 -14.56
N LEU A 109 -14.50 7.65 -13.58
CA LEU A 109 -14.92 6.60 -12.66
C LEU A 109 -15.57 7.25 -11.45
N VAL A 110 -16.76 6.77 -11.10
CA VAL A 110 -17.56 7.28 -9.96
C VAL A 110 -18.08 6.13 -9.11
N ASN A 111 -18.58 6.44 -7.91
CA ASN A 111 -19.28 5.51 -7.00
C ASN A 111 -18.47 4.32 -6.46
N GLY A 112 -17.16 4.23 -6.70
CA GLY A 112 -16.30 3.22 -6.09
C GLY A 112 -16.13 3.51 -4.61
N ARG A 113 -16.37 2.51 -3.73
CA ARG A 113 -16.40 2.70 -2.28
C ARG A 113 -15.90 1.47 -1.53
N TYR A 114 -15.19 1.70 -0.44
CA TYR A 114 -14.82 0.68 0.53
C TYR A 114 -15.49 1.00 1.87
N HIS A 115 -16.14 0.01 2.45
CA HIS A 115 -16.90 0.17 3.68
C HIS A 115 -16.24 -0.57 4.83
N PHE A 116 -16.12 0.13 5.95
CA PHE A 116 -15.46 -0.36 7.14
C PHE A 116 -16.30 -0.06 8.38
N SER A 117 -16.04 -0.78 9.46
CA SER A 117 -16.47 -0.41 10.81
C SER A 117 -15.29 -0.42 11.75
N THR A 118 -15.25 0.57 12.64
CA THR A 118 -14.18 0.71 13.64
C THR A 118 -14.75 0.77 15.04
N TYR A 119 -13.98 0.26 15.99
CA TYR A 119 -14.17 0.49 17.41
C TYR A 119 -12.85 0.31 18.15
N ILE A 120 -12.80 0.85 19.37
CA ILE A 120 -11.68 0.65 20.29
C ILE A 120 -12.14 -0.13 21.52
N SER A 121 -11.25 -0.97 22.06
CA SER A 121 -11.45 -1.61 23.35
C SER A 121 -10.41 -1.04 24.32
N ASN A 122 -10.87 -0.15 25.22
CA ASN A 122 -10.00 0.51 26.19
C ASN A 122 -9.49 -0.48 27.24
N LYS A 123 -8.19 -0.47 27.48
CA LYS A 123 -7.55 -1.22 28.58
C LYS A 123 -7.22 -0.32 29.76
N LYS A 124 -6.99 0.97 29.49
CA LYS A 124 -6.77 2.01 30.50
C LYS A 124 -7.85 3.08 30.43
N SER A 125 -8.23 3.63 31.59
CA SER A 125 -9.31 4.61 31.73
C SER A 125 -8.94 6.04 31.32
N ASN A 126 -7.66 6.32 31.07
CA ASN A 126 -7.13 7.66 30.80
C ASN A 126 -6.87 7.95 29.31
N VAL A 127 -7.44 7.14 28.42
CA VAL A 127 -7.38 7.35 26.96
C VAL A 127 -8.51 8.30 26.55
N SER A 128 -8.17 9.40 25.89
CA SER A 128 -9.13 10.38 25.38
C SER A 128 -8.75 10.91 24.00
N ASN A 129 -9.70 11.58 23.34
CA ASN A 129 -9.51 12.25 22.05
C ASN A 129 -8.93 11.32 20.96
N VAL A 130 -9.48 10.11 20.84
CA VAL A 130 -9.01 9.12 19.88
C VAL A 130 -9.59 9.43 18.51
N SER A 131 -8.77 9.95 17.61
CA SER A 131 -9.13 10.22 16.22
C SER A 131 -8.30 9.37 15.26
N ALA A 132 -8.83 9.15 14.06
CA ALA A 132 -8.19 8.37 13.02
C ALA A 132 -8.33 9.05 11.66
N ASN A 133 -7.21 9.23 10.98
CA ASN A 133 -7.19 9.55 9.56
C ASN A 133 -6.90 8.27 8.79
N PHE A 134 -7.81 7.86 7.92
CA PHE A 134 -7.67 6.69 7.08
C PHE A 134 -7.24 7.09 5.68
N ALA A 135 -6.45 6.22 5.05
CA ALA A 135 -6.03 6.36 3.66
C ALA A 135 -6.09 5.00 2.95
N LEU A 136 -6.72 4.93 1.78
CA LEU A 136 -6.56 3.84 0.84
C LEU A 136 -5.51 4.24 -0.18
N GLN A 137 -4.52 3.38 -0.37
CA GLN A 137 -3.44 3.60 -1.33
C GLN A 137 -2.82 2.26 -1.73
N THR A 138 -2.35 2.18 -2.97
CA THR A 138 -1.51 1.07 -3.42
C THR A 138 -0.02 1.46 -3.39
N GLN A 139 0.87 0.49 -3.23
CA GLN A 139 2.31 0.74 -3.20
C GLN A 139 2.95 0.85 -4.60
N TRP A 140 2.15 0.87 -5.66
CA TRP A 140 2.64 0.71 -7.04
C TRP A 140 2.03 1.70 -8.03
N MET A 141 1.06 2.50 -7.61
CA MET A 141 0.42 3.52 -8.43
C MET A 141 -0.25 4.58 -7.57
N ASP A 142 -0.31 5.79 -8.08
CA ASP A 142 -0.97 6.91 -7.42
C ASP A 142 -2.49 6.73 -7.39
N THR A 143 -3.01 6.48 -6.19
CA THR A 143 -4.40 6.04 -5.93
C THR A 143 -4.89 6.49 -4.55
N LEU A 144 -4.33 7.58 -4.03
CA LEU A 144 -4.61 7.99 -2.66
C LEU A 144 -6.07 8.44 -2.51
N SER A 145 -6.75 7.91 -1.50
CA SER A 145 -8.06 8.39 -1.05
C SER A 145 -8.09 8.43 0.47
N THR A 146 -8.50 9.55 1.06
CA THR A 146 -8.44 9.74 2.52
C THR A 146 -9.81 10.06 3.12
N THR A 147 -9.96 9.78 4.41
CA THR A 147 -11.10 10.24 5.21
C THR A 147 -10.69 10.31 6.68
N SER A 148 -11.38 11.12 7.49
CA SER A 148 -11.11 11.25 8.92
C SER A 148 -12.32 10.83 9.75
N LYS A 149 -12.06 10.35 10.97
CA LYS A 149 -13.11 9.88 11.86
C LYS A 149 -12.68 9.87 13.32
N GLU A 150 -13.57 10.32 14.19
CA GLU A 150 -13.48 10.11 15.63
C GLU A 150 -13.80 8.65 15.99
N LEU A 151 -12.95 8.07 16.85
CA LEU A 151 -13.10 6.69 17.30
C LEU A 151 -13.77 6.65 18.67
N SER A 152 -14.57 5.60 18.87
CA SER A 152 -15.24 5.35 20.15
C SER A 152 -15.25 3.87 20.48
N SER A 153 -15.63 3.53 21.70
CA SER A 153 -15.84 2.13 22.10
C SER A 153 -17.01 1.46 21.40
N THR A 154 -17.92 2.26 20.83
CA THR A 154 -19.04 1.78 20.06
C THR A 154 -18.64 1.65 18.59
N SER A 155 -19.01 0.53 17.98
CA SER A 155 -18.81 0.29 16.55
C SER A 155 -19.43 1.40 15.71
N SER A 156 -18.63 2.00 14.84
CA SER A 156 -19.07 3.06 13.95
C SER A 156 -18.60 2.77 12.53
N THR A 157 -19.50 2.87 11.56
CA THR A 157 -19.23 2.61 10.15
C THR A 157 -18.71 3.83 9.42
N PHE A 158 -17.82 3.63 8.46
CA PHE A 158 -17.34 4.69 7.58
C PHE A 158 -17.04 4.15 6.20
N THR A 159 -16.95 5.07 5.25
CA THR A 159 -16.77 4.76 3.84
C THR A 159 -15.65 5.60 3.29
N ILE A 160 -14.78 5.00 2.49
CA ILE A 160 -13.79 5.72 1.71
C ILE A 160 -14.15 5.59 0.24
N SER A 161 -14.38 6.72 -0.43
CA SER A 161 -14.50 6.76 -1.88
C SER A 161 -13.18 6.33 -2.51
N TYR A 162 -13.23 5.43 -3.47
CA TYR A 162 -12.07 4.89 -4.16
C TYR A 162 -12.43 4.62 -5.63
N ASN A 163 -12.33 5.66 -6.44
CA ASN A 163 -12.76 5.64 -7.85
C ASN A 163 -11.65 5.16 -8.79
N HIS A 164 -11.01 4.05 -8.45
CA HIS A 164 -9.96 3.46 -9.28
C HIS A 164 -10.34 2.05 -9.71
N LYS A 165 -10.22 1.78 -11.02
CA LYS A 165 -10.42 0.45 -11.59
C LYS A 165 -9.28 -0.47 -11.16
N LEU A 166 -9.60 -1.53 -10.42
CA LEU A 166 -8.69 -2.62 -10.04
C LEU A 166 -9.37 -3.96 -10.37
N PRO A 167 -8.62 -5.04 -10.68
CA PRO A 167 -7.16 -5.17 -10.64
C PRO A 167 -6.43 -4.43 -11.79
N LYS A 168 -5.17 -4.02 -11.56
CA LYS A 168 -4.27 -3.43 -12.57
C LYS A 168 -2.87 -4.03 -12.53
N TYR A 169 -2.15 -3.90 -13.65
CA TYR A 169 -0.74 -4.28 -13.78
C TYR A 169 0.13 -3.06 -14.06
N PRO A 170 0.48 -2.26 -13.03
CA PRO A 170 1.32 -1.07 -13.23
C PRO A 170 2.71 -1.40 -13.76
N LEU A 171 3.20 -2.63 -13.51
CA LEU A 171 4.46 -3.16 -14.02
C LEU A 171 4.23 -4.61 -14.49
N TRP A 172 5.08 -5.13 -15.38
CA TRP A 172 4.90 -6.45 -16.02
C TRP A 172 4.64 -7.61 -15.06
N PHE A 173 5.24 -7.60 -13.87
CA PHE A 173 5.13 -8.69 -12.89
C PHE A 173 4.40 -8.28 -11.60
N VAL A 174 3.80 -7.09 -11.57
CA VAL A 174 3.10 -6.59 -10.39
C VAL A 174 1.61 -6.54 -10.69
N LYS A 175 0.85 -7.41 -10.04
CA LYS A 175 -0.62 -7.35 -10.04
C LYS A 175 -1.12 -6.68 -8.78
N VAL A 176 -1.81 -5.56 -8.93
CA VAL A 176 -2.47 -4.87 -7.83
C VAL A 176 -3.95 -5.17 -7.90
N SER A 177 -4.45 -6.00 -6.99
CA SER A 177 -5.87 -6.40 -6.99
C SER A 177 -6.72 -5.50 -6.10
N ARG A 178 -6.15 -4.98 -5.01
CA ARG A 178 -6.82 -4.13 -4.01
C ARG A 178 -5.81 -3.16 -3.37
N PRO A 179 -6.24 -1.99 -2.88
CA PRO A 179 -5.41 -1.11 -2.08
C PRO A 179 -5.15 -1.68 -0.69
N ASP A 180 -4.17 -1.14 0.00
CA ASP A 180 -4.00 -1.31 1.43
C ASP A 180 -4.73 -0.18 2.17
N LEU A 181 -5.26 -0.48 3.36
CA LEU A 181 -5.82 0.53 4.26
C LEU A 181 -4.74 0.95 5.25
N TYR A 182 -4.49 2.25 5.31
CA TYR A 182 -3.60 2.88 6.27
C TYR A 182 -4.43 3.69 7.26
N ALA A 183 -3.97 3.76 8.51
CA ALA A 183 -4.58 4.59 9.53
C ALA A 183 -3.50 5.35 10.30
N HIS A 184 -3.69 6.65 10.47
CA HIS A 184 -2.98 7.49 11.43
C HIS A 184 -3.91 7.70 12.61
N LEU A 185 -3.59 7.10 13.75
CA LEU A 185 -4.31 7.28 14.99
C LEU A 185 -3.63 8.38 15.81
N SER A 186 -4.40 9.34 16.30
CA SER A 186 -3.96 10.35 17.24
C SER A 186 -4.81 10.24 18.51
N TYR A 187 -4.18 10.16 19.68
CA TYR A 187 -4.88 10.01 20.96
C TYR A 187 -4.07 10.55 22.12
N SER A 188 -4.73 10.87 23.24
CA SER A 188 -4.09 11.32 24.47
C SER A 188 -4.16 10.25 25.56
N VAL A 189 -3.04 10.05 26.28
CA VAL A 189 -2.98 9.17 27.46
C VAL A 189 -2.43 9.97 28.62
N GLY A 190 -3.28 10.28 29.61
CA GLY A 190 -2.89 11.12 30.74
C GLY A 190 -2.40 12.51 30.32
N GLY A 191 -2.98 13.08 29.26
CA GLY A 191 -2.62 14.40 28.73
C GLY A 191 -1.48 14.40 27.71
N ILE A 192 -0.80 13.26 27.49
CA ILE A 192 0.29 13.15 26.52
C ILE A 192 -0.26 12.66 25.18
N GLN A 193 -0.08 13.46 24.12
CA GLN A 193 -0.46 13.10 22.76
C GLN A 193 0.44 11.99 22.20
N ARG A 194 -0.17 11.04 21.48
CA ARG A 194 0.50 9.93 20.80
C ARG A 194 -0.04 9.77 19.40
N ASP A 195 0.87 9.49 18.47
CA ASP A 195 0.55 9.21 17.07
C ASP A 195 1.04 7.81 16.70
N VAL A 196 0.19 7.04 16.03
CA VAL A 196 0.51 5.69 15.57
C VAL A 196 0.07 5.51 14.13
N PHE A 197 0.97 4.95 13.31
CA PHE A 197 0.71 4.66 11.91
C PHE A 197 0.55 3.16 11.70
N ILE A 198 -0.57 2.77 11.10
CA ILE A 198 -0.99 1.38 10.95
C ILE A 198 -1.20 1.08 9.47
N LYS A 199 -0.80 -0.12 9.04
CA LYS A 199 -1.08 -0.70 7.73
C LYS A 199 -1.94 -1.96 7.90
N MET A 200 -2.96 -2.07 7.06
CA MET A 200 -3.87 -3.21 6.96
C MET A 200 -3.88 -3.69 5.50
N ASN A 201 -3.42 -4.92 5.27
CA ASN A 201 -3.34 -5.49 3.92
C ASN A 201 -4.68 -6.09 3.50
N LEU A 202 -5.40 -5.43 2.58
CA LEU A 202 -6.73 -5.86 2.13
C LEU A 202 -6.70 -6.91 1.02
N GLN A 203 -5.53 -7.27 0.49
CA GLN A 203 -5.43 -8.17 -0.67
C GLN A 203 -5.96 -9.58 -0.35
N ASN A 204 -5.77 -10.03 0.89
CA ASN A 204 -6.15 -11.38 1.33
C ASN A 204 -7.50 -11.43 2.07
N ALA A 205 -8.18 -10.29 2.22
CA ALA A 205 -9.45 -10.24 2.94
C ALA A 205 -10.60 -10.76 2.09
N LEU A 206 -11.31 -11.79 2.57
CA LEU A 206 -12.54 -12.25 1.90
C LEU A 206 -13.68 -11.31 2.26
N VAL A 207 -14.26 -10.62 1.28
CA VAL A 207 -15.32 -9.65 1.50
C VAL A 207 -16.29 -9.67 0.32
N SER A 208 -17.56 -9.34 0.59
CA SER A 208 -18.57 -9.20 -0.47
C SER A 208 -18.22 -8.05 -1.40
N ILE A 209 -18.32 -8.30 -2.70
CA ILE A 209 -18.18 -7.29 -3.76
C ILE A 209 -19.58 -7.04 -4.31
N LYS A 210 -19.98 -5.76 -4.35
CA LYS A 210 -21.25 -5.28 -4.90
C LYS A 210 -21.02 -4.49 -6.18
#